data_AF-A0A2K3J7H1-F1
#
_entry.id   AF-A0A2K3J7H1-F1
#
_cell.length_a   1.000
_cell.length_b   1.000
_cell.length_c   1.000
_cell.angle_alpha   90.00
_cell.angle_beta   90.00
_cell.angle_gamma   90.00
#
_symmetry.space_group_name_H-M   'P 1'
#
loop_
_entity.id
_entity.type
_entity.pdbx_description
1 polymer ?
#
loop_
_entity_poly.entity_id
_entity_poly.type
_entity_poly.pdbx_seq_one_letter_code
_entity_poly.pdbx_strand_id
1 'polypeptide(L)'
;MKKKYLLTLIFLIAFLLTSQTGFTLDSKNSTRKNLQKTDSSLPSYFSWRDIDGVDFTTPVRSQINYPSCETFAFVAAVETMVQWKVGYPFGCDLSEAHLFFWSGGNVEWGSYPENDTNYLVEYGVPDEACWPYPHVDKAIMFPKNTTCPNWQERTVKIKNWSYLPAGDINDIKEAIVNNGPVPAHLNVYEDFMYYSGGVYTHKWGQSAALHCVCIMGYQDDEHIKSGGYWIVKNSWGTNWGDEGWFKIAYGEASIEEMALLFEDVYGQFQILYVDDDNTLGPWDGSEEHPYKTITEATDKAYEGWTVFVKNGAYYENLVINKTINLDGENPQTTIIDGQNNGLVVYVQKPDVRISGFTIQNSGSKRLDSGIRTLSLNSNLIVKNCIIKDCDVGIYLNCADFETYPETKNSIINNTIKDNSVGIFTTWVQKNIIEENKIYNNNLHGIEMEASKYSIIQNNKIYNNGEVGVYIHGGSDETEILKNRISNNSQGLIIKETKNCKIKYNNFIDNTKQAGFVRSRGNIWDKNYWSDWNKICPYPIRGSINLWNLSWINFDWRPSFSSI
;
A
#
# COMPACT_ATOMS: atom_id res chain seq x y z
N MET A 1 11.90 -7.60 -22.80
CA MET A 1 12.30 -6.82 -21.61
C MET A 1 13.35 -5.74 -21.90
N LYS A 2 14.42 -5.96 -22.67
CA LYS A 2 15.47 -4.94 -22.95
C LYS A 2 15.04 -3.61 -23.64
N LYS A 3 13.92 -3.56 -24.38
CA LYS A 3 13.46 -2.33 -25.06
C LYS A 3 12.79 -1.28 -24.15
N LYS A 4 12.20 -1.68 -23.01
CA LYS A 4 11.59 -0.73 -22.07
C LYS A 4 12.66 0.05 -21.29
N TYR A 5 13.71 -0.64 -20.85
CA TYR A 5 14.86 -0.02 -20.17
C TYR A 5 15.53 1.05 -21.02
N LEU A 6 15.68 0.85 -22.33
CA LEU A 6 16.33 1.82 -23.20
C LEU A 6 15.55 3.15 -23.29
N LEU A 7 14.21 3.11 -23.36
CA LEU A 7 13.40 4.33 -23.38
C LEU A 7 13.41 5.07 -22.04
N THR A 8 13.25 4.36 -20.91
CA THR A 8 13.31 4.96 -19.58
C THR A 8 14.69 5.57 -19.30
N LEU A 9 15.75 4.87 -19.72
CA LEU A 9 17.13 5.33 -19.62
C LEU A 9 17.39 6.56 -20.50
N ILE A 10 16.86 6.61 -21.73
CA ILE A 10 16.95 7.80 -22.61
C ILE A 10 16.25 9.01 -22.00
N PHE A 11 15.07 8.83 -21.38
CA PHE A 11 14.36 9.92 -20.69
C PHE A 11 15.10 10.39 -19.44
N LEU A 12 15.66 9.48 -18.64
CA LEU A 12 16.47 9.83 -17.47
C LEU A 12 17.77 10.53 -17.86
N ILE A 13 18.48 10.03 -18.88
CA ILE A 13 19.71 10.65 -19.41
C ILE A 13 19.42 12.05 -19.96
N ALA A 14 18.32 12.24 -20.68
CA ALA A 14 17.94 13.56 -21.18
C ALA A 14 17.64 14.56 -20.05
N PHE A 15 17.11 14.09 -18.92
CA PHE A 15 16.83 14.91 -17.74
C PHE A 15 18.08 15.25 -16.92
N LEU A 16 18.97 14.27 -16.75
CA LEU A 16 20.23 14.43 -16.01
C LEU A 16 21.23 15.32 -16.77
N LEU A 17 21.16 15.36 -18.12
CA LEU A 17 22.03 16.20 -18.94
C LEU A 17 21.64 17.69 -18.97
N THR A 18 20.43 18.10 -18.54
CA THR A 18 20.01 19.51 -18.53
C THR A 18 20.37 20.27 -17.26
N SER A 19 20.78 19.60 -16.17
CA SER A 19 21.18 20.25 -14.90
C SER A 19 22.64 20.73 -14.87
N GLN A 20 23.35 20.71 -16.00
CA GLN A 20 24.73 21.20 -16.10
C GLN A 20 24.80 22.74 -16.14
N THR A 21 24.63 23.39 -14.99
CA THR A 21 25.23 24.71 -14.75
C THR A 21 25.86 24.76 -13.37
N GLY A 22 27.13 25.16 -13.32
CA GLY A 22 28.01 25.05 -12.17
C GLY A 22 27.46 25.66 -10.88
N PHE A 23 27.48 24.85 -9.82
CA PHE A 23 27.29 25.28 -8.44
C PHE A 23 28.41 26.25 -8.02
N THR A 24 28.06 27.50 -7.73
CA THR A 24 28.85 28.38 -6.87
C THR A 24 28.10 28.55 -5.56
N LEU A 25 28.66 28.00 -4.47
CA LEU A 25 28.19 28.16 -3.09
C LEU A 25 28.14 29.66 -2.73
N ASP A 26 26.95 30.21 -2.53
CA ASP A 26 26.81 31.54 -1.94
C ASP A 26 26.83 31.41 -0.40
N SER A 27 28.00 31.69 0.16
CA SER A 27 28.42 31.41 1.56
C SER A 27 27.73 32.23 2.67
N LYS A 28 26.50 32.70 2.47
CA LYS A 28 25.80 33.54 3.46
C LYS A 28 24.51 32.90 3.95
N ASN A 29 24.65 31.84 4.75
CA ASN A 29 23.78 31.46 5.89
C ASN A 29 23.84 29.98 6.31
N SER A 30 24.65 29.11 5.68
CA SER A 30 24.76 27.71 6.13
C SER A 30 25.68 27.58 7.35
N THR A 31 25.11 27.17 8.49
CA THR A 31 25.88 26.80 9.68
C THR A 31 26.01 25.28 9.73
N ARG A 32 27.24 24.75 9.63
CA ARG A 32 27.52 23.34 9.90
C ARG A 32 27.44 23.11 11.40
N LYS A 33 26.65 22.13 11.84
CA LYS A 33 26.48 21.81 13.26
C LYS A 33 27.41 20.67 13.64
N ASN A 34 28.20 20.86 14.70
CA ASN A 34 28.92 19.76 15.35
C ASN A 34 27.93 19.03 16.26
N LEU A 35 27.65 17.75 15.99
CA LEU A 35 26.87 16.90 16.88
C LEU A 35 27.65 16.66 18.18
N GLN A 36 26.98 16.76 19.34
CA GLN A 36 27.58 16.35 20.60
C GLN A 36 27.54 14.82 20.66
N LYS A 37 28.70 14.18 20.50
CA LYS A 37 28.86 12.73 20.60
C LYS A 37 28.20 12.20 21.87
N THR A 38 27.17 11.39 21.72
CA THR A 38 26.60 10.60 22.81
C THR A 38 27.43 9.31 22.99
N ASP A 39 27.70 8.93 24.24
CA ASP A 39 28.66 7.87 24.64
C ASP A 39 28.12 6.44 24.44
N SER A 40 27.13 6.25 23.56
CA SER A 40 26.58 4.94 23.19
C SER A 40 27.16 4.48 21.86
N SER A 41 27.78 3.30 21.84
CA SER A 41 28.23 2.68 20.59
C SER A 41 27.05 2.49 19.64
N LEU A 42 27.13 3.10 18.45
CA LEU A 42 26.14 2.92 17.39
C LEU A 42 26.02 1.43 17.00
N PRO A 43 24.82 0.95 16.64
CA PRO A 43 24.66 -0.44 16.20
C PRO A 43 25.39 -0.69 14.88
N SER A 44 25.82 -1.92 14.62
CA SER A 44 26.46 -2.28 13.33
C SER A 44 25.47 -2.35 12.17
N TYR A 45 24.17 -2.39 12.45
CA TYR A 45 23.10 -2.34 11.46
C TYR A 45 21.97 -1.47 12.00
N PHE A 46 21.43 -0.62 11.13
CA PHE A 46 20.22 0.12 11.42
C PHE A 46 19.46 0.39 10.12
N SER A 47 18.14 0.24 10.13
CA SER A 47 17.31 0.69 9.01
C SER A 47 15.94 1.11 9.48
N TRP A 48 15.49 2.29 9.02
CA TRP A 48 14.12 2.76 9.20
C TRP A 48 13.06 1.85 8.54
N ARG A 49 13.50 0.91 7.69
CA ARG A 49 12.65 -0.12 7.09
C ARG A 49 12.39 -1.31 8.00
N ASP A 50 13.13 -1.42 9.09
CA ASP A 50 13.05 -2.54 10.03
C ASP A 50 13.48 -2.06 11.42
N ILE A 51 12.53 -1.40 12.10
CA ILE A 51 12.63 -1.09 13.53
C ILE A 51 11.77 -2.11 14.27
N ASP A 52 12.42 -3.14 14.83
CA ASP A 52 11.76 -4.26 15.51
C ASP A 52 10.67 -4.96 14.66
N GLY A 53 10.91 -5.11 13.36
CA GLY A 53 9.96 -5.72 12.41
C GLY A 53 8.95 -4.76 11.81
N VAL A 54 9.03 -3.46 12.12
CA VAL A 54 8.14 -2.41 11.58
C VAL A 54 8.89 -1.54 10.56
N ASP A 55 8.31 -1.40 9.37
CA ASP A 55 8.78 -0.48 8.34
C ASP A 55 8.14 0.90 8.55
N PHE A 56 8.94 1.89 8.95
CA PHE A 56 8.51 3.28 9.12
C PHE A 56 8.71 4.13 7.87
N THR A 57 9.11 3.54 6.75
CA THR A 57 9.24 4.25 5.47
C THR A 57 7.92 4.22 4.68
N THR A 58 7.82 5.09 3.69
CA THR A 58 6.69 5.13 2.74
C THR A 58 7.05 4.41 1.43
N PRO A 59 6.06 4.05 0.58
CA PRO A 59 6.32 3.44 -0.71
C PRO A 59 7.31 4.24 -1.59
N VAL A 60 8.05 3.55 -2.47
CA VAL A 60 8.90 4.22 -3.47
C VAL A 60 8.03 4.91 -4.52
N ARG A 61 8.36 6.17 -4.82
CA ARG A 61 7.72 6.98 -5.87
C ARG A 61 8.68 7.27 -7.03
N SER A 62 8.19 7.95 -8.07
CA SER A 62 8.95 8.22 -9.30
C SER A 62 8.87 9.70 -9.70
N GLN A 63 10.03 10.37 -9.74
CA GLN A 63 10.17 11.77 -10.11
C GLN A 63 10.11 12.03 -11.62
N ILE A 64 9.92 11.00 -12.47
CA ILE A 64 10.18 10.99 -13.93
C ILE A 64 9.68 12.21 -14.72
N ASN A 65 8.71 12.95 -14.20
CA ASN A 65 8.13 14.13 -14.85
C ASN A 65 8.95 15.42 -14.67
N TYR A 66 9.67 15.57 -13.54
CA TYR A 66 10.36 16.82 -13.17
C TYR A 66 11.71 16.56 -12.49
N PRO A 67 12.68 17.48 -12.59
CA PRO A 67 13.99 17.36 -11.94
C PRO A 67 13.85 17.68 -10.45
N SER A 68 13.22 16.79 -9.69
CA SER A 68 12.70 17.06 -8.33
C SER A 68 13.29 16.12 -7.28
N CYS A 69 14.49 15.59 -7.53
CA CYS A 69 15.11 14.59 -6.65
C CYS A 69 15.24 15.05 -5.19
N GLU A 70 15.55 16.33 -5.00
CA GLU A 70 15.66 16.99 -3.69
C GLU A 70 14.36 16.86 -2.91
N THR A 71 13.22 17.21 -3.53
CA THR A 71 11.93 17.18 -2.83
C THR A 71 11.47 15.77 -2.54
N PHE A 72 11.74 14.80 -3.41
CA PHE A 72 11.50 13.38 -3.10
C PHE A 72 12.37 12.89 -1.93
N ALA A 73 13.64 13.26 -1.88
CA ALA A 73 14.53 12.87 -0.80
C ALA A 73 14.11 13.50 0.55
N PHE A 74 13.73 14.78 0.53
CA PHE A 74 13.30 15.51 1.72
C PHE A 74 11.95 15.02 2.23
N VAL A 75 10.96 14.86 1.33
CA VAL A 75 9.65 14.31 1.69
C VAL A 75 9.79 12.91 2.26
N ALA A 76 10.60 12.03 1.65
CA ALA A 76 10.82 10.68 2.17
C ALA A 76 11.40 10.67 3.60
N ALA A 77 12.30 11.61 3.93
CA ALA A 77 12.82 11.77 5.29
C ALA A 77 11.74 12.27 6.24
N VAL A 78 11.00 13.32 5.87
CA VAL A 78 9.94 13.92 6.68
C VAL A 78 8.81 12.92 6.97
N GLU A 79 8.32 12.20 5.96
CA GLU A 79 7.29 11.17 6.13
C GLU A 79 7.74 10.09 7.12
N THR A 80 8.97 9.60 6.98
CA THR A 80 9.53 8.59 7.89
C THR A 80 9.62 9.11 9.33
N MET A 81 10.10 10.35 9.51
CA MET A 81 10.15 10.99 10.83
C MET A 81 8.76 11.21 11.43
N VAL A 82 7.75 11.55 10.62
CA VAL A 82 6.36 11.70 11.08
C VAL A 82 5.79 10.37 11.55
N GLN A 83 5.95 9.31 10.76
CA GLN A 83 5.48 7.97 11.12
C GLN A 83 6.16 7.47 12.41
N TRP A 84 7.46 7.71 12.55
CA TRP A 84 8.20 7.38 13.78
C TRP A 84 7.70 8.18 14.98
N LYS A 85 7.47 9.48 14.82
CA LYS A 85 7.00 10.37 15.90
C LYS A 85 5.58 10.03 16.36
N VAL A 86 4.73 9.61 15.43
CA VAL A 86 3.39 9.05 15.70
C VAL A 86 3.48 7.67 16.34
N GLY A 87 4.58 6.94 16.13
CA GLY A 87 4.77 5.57 16.64
C GLY A 87 3.97 4.51 15.86
N TYR A 88 3.40 4.87 14.70
CA TYR A 88 2.58 4.01 13.87
C TYR A 88 2.75 4.35 12.38
N PRO A 89 3.06 3.38 11.50
CA PRO A 89 3.25 3.61 10.06
C PRO A 89 1.90 3.73 9.34
N PHE A 90 1.21 4.85 9.54
CA PHE A 90 -0.13 5.11 8.99
C PHE A 90 -0.16 5.42 7.48
N GLY A 91 1.00 5.44 6.81
CA GLY A 91 1.10 5.79 5.40
C GLY A 91 0.98 7.29 5.16
N CYS A 92 1.80 8.09 5.86
CA CYS A 92 1.92 9.52 5.61
C CYS A 92 2.24 9.77 4.12
N ASP A 93 1.52 10.68 3.48
CA ASP A 93 1.64 10.96 2.04
C ASP A 93 1.69 12.47 1.83
N LEU A 94 2.90 13.03 1.71
CA LEU A 94 3.16 14.46 1.56
C LEU A 94 3.44 14.81 0.10
N SER A 95 3.09 16.04 -0.31
CA SER A 95 3.20 16.45 -1.70
C SER A 95 4.61 16.93 -2.10
N GLU A 96 5.37 16.10 -2.83
CA GLU A 96 6.65 16.53 -3.40
C GLU A 96 6.47 17.64 -4.43
N ALA A 97 5.34 17.64 -5.15
CA ALA A 97 5.03 18.65 -6.16
C ALA A 97 4.79 20.01 -5.51
N HIS A 98 4.07 20.05 -4.39
CA HIS A 98 3.86 21.28 -3.64
C HIS A 98 5.20 21.83 -3.16
N LEU A 99 6.02 21.01 -2.51
CA LEU A 99 7.34 21.44 -2.07
C LEU A 99 8.15 21.98 -3.24
N PHE A 100 8.24 21.24 -4.34
CA PHE A 100 9.03 21.62 -5.52
C PHE A 100 8.61 22.95 -6.14
N PHE A 101 7.32 23.13 -6.42
CA PHE A 101 6.87 24.35 -7.12
C PHE A 101 6.79 25.57 -6.20
N TRP A 102 6.48 25.40 -4.91
CA TRP A 102 6.32 26.53 -3.98
C TRP A 102 7.60 26.98 -3.30
N SER A 103 8.61 26.12 -3.22
CA SER A 103 9.96 26.52 -2.81
C SER A 103 10.74 27.23 -3.92
N GLY A 104 10.20 27.26 -5.15
CA GLY A 104 10.82 27.91 -6.31
C GLY A 104 11.59 26.98 -7.25
N GLY A 105 11.29 25.68 -7.24
CA GLY A 105 11.80 24.71 -8.20
C GLY A 105 11.43 25.03 -9.65
N ASN A 106 12.31 24.60 -10.56
CA ASN A 106 12.25 24.89 -11.98
C ASN A 106 12.30 23.60 -12.80
N VAL A 107 11.39 23.47 -13.76
CA VAL A 107 11.24 22.26 -14.58
C VAL A 107 12.44 21.98 -15.51
N GLU A 108 13.34 22.94 -15.72
CA GLU A 108 14.53 22.78 -16.56
C GLU A 108 15.75 22.29 -15.77
N TRP A 109 15.96 22.79 -14.55
CA TRP A 109 17.20 22.57 -13.79
C TRP A 109 17.03 22.10 -12.34
N GLY A 110 15.81 22.07 -11.79
CA GLY A 110 15.53 21.53 -10.46
C GLY A 110 15.26 22.57 -9.38
N SER A 111 15.53 22.23 -8.12
CA SER A 111 15.41 23.13 -6.97
C SER A 111 16.74 23.24 -6.23
N TYR A 112 16.86 24.29 -5.41
CA TYR A 112 18.02 24.44 -4.52
C TYR A 112 17.67 23.84 -3.15
N PRO A 113 18.54 22.96 -2.58
CA PRO A 113 18.32 22.36 -1.27
C PRO A 113 17.98 23.37 -0.18
N GLU A 114 18.66 24.51 -0.16
CA GLU A 114 18.43 25.60 0.79
C GLU A 114 17.01 26.18 0.68
N ASN A 115 16.47 26.31 -0.53
CA ASN A 115 15.13 26.85 -0.71
C ASN A 115 14.07 25.88 -0.21
N ASP A 116 14.18 24.60 -0.59
CA ASP A 116 13.25 23.55 -0.18
C ASP A 116 13.25 23.36 1.33
N THR A 117 14.44 23.32 1.94
CA THR A 117 14.59 23.12 3.39
C THR A 117 14.16 24.35 4.19
N ASN A 118 14.47 25.57 3.73
CA ASN A 118 13.93 26.79 4.36
C ASN A 118 12.40 26.86 4.22
N TYR A 119 11.85 26.42 3.09
CA TYR A 119 10.40 26.31 2.90
C TYR A 119 9.77 25.32 3.88
N LEU A 120 10.40 24.15 4.10
CA LEU A 120 9.95 23.18 5.10
C LEU A 120 9.97 23.74 6.53
N VAL A 121 10.91 24.62 6.87
CA VAL A 121 10.94 25.31 8.17
C VAL A 121 9.84 26.37 8.27
N GLU A 122 9.72 27.24 7.27
CA GLU A 122 8.83 28.41 7.33
C GLU A 122 7.36 28.03 7.11
N TYR A 123 7.08 27.23 6.09
CA TYR A 123 5.72 26.93 5.60
C TYR A 123 5.33 25.47 5.80
N GLY A 124 6.27 24.55 5.64
CA GLY A 124 6.01 23.11 5.62
C GLY A 124 5.37 22.64 4.31
N VAL A 125 5.15 21.34 4.20
CA VAL A 125 4.56 20.68 3.04
C VAL A 125 3.20 20.07 3.40
N PRO A 126 2.14 20.29 2.61
CA PRO A 126 0.83 19.68 2.84
C PRO A 126 0.79 18.24 2.33
N ASP A 127 -0.31 17.55 2.61
CA ASP A 127 -0.57 16.23 2.03
C ASP A 127 -0.65 16.20 0.50
N GLU A 128 -0.45 15.01 -0.05
CA GLU A 128 -0.45 14.74 -1.50
C GLU A 128 -1.72 15.23 -2.20
N ALA A 129 -2.89 15.14 -1.56
CA ALA A 129 -4.15 15.58 -2.14
C ALA A 129 -4.19 17.09 -2.40
N CYS A 130 -3.31 17.88 -1.77
CA CYS A 130 -3.21 19.32 -2.01
C CYS A 130 -2.51 19.70 -3.31
N TRP A 131 -1.61 18.84 -3.79
CA TRP A 131 -0.98 18.98 -5.09
C TRP A 131 -0.45 17.62 -5.56
N PRO A 132 -1.30 16.78 -6.17
CA PRO A 132 -0.88 15.44 -6.55
C PRO A 132 0.25 15.46 -7.57
N TYR A 133 1.21 14.56 -7.42
CA TYR A 133 2.32 14.35 -8.33
C TYR A 133 1.91 13.30 -9.38
N PRO A 134 1.17 13.66 -10.46
CA PRO A 134 1.83 13.86 -11.77
C PRO A 134 1.04 14.69 -12.81
N HIS A 135 1.66 15.24 -13.90
CA HIS A 135 0.95 15.43 -15.17
C HIS A 135 1.81 15.29 -16.45
N VAL A 136 1.32 14.42 -17.34
CA VAL A 136 1.90 13.98 -18.63
C VAL A 136 1.95 15.08 -19.70
N ASP A 137 1.33 16.23 -19.44
CA ASP A 137 1.36 17.40 -20.31
C ASP A 137 2.38 18.42 -19.80
N LYS A 138 3.56 18.39 -20.40
CA LYS A 138 4.67 19.35 -20.20
C LYS A 138 4.28 20.84 -20.41
N ALA A 139 3.04 21.12 -20.80
CA ALA A 139 2.59 22.44 -21.26
C ALA A 139 2.01 23.34 -20.16
N ILE A 140 1.59 22.83 -18.99
CA ILE A 140 0.86 23.65 -18.01
C ILE A 140 1.20 23.27 -16.56
N MET A 141 2.39 23.62 -16.07
CA MET A 141 2.59 23.91 -14.64
C MET A 141 3.64 25.01 -14.46
N PHE A 142 3.19 26.25 -14.55
CA PHE A 142 3.78 27.36 -13.80
C PHE A 142 2.78 27.71 -12.69
N PRO A 143 3.20 27.88 -11.43
CA PRO A 143 2.28 28.17 -10.35
C PRO A 143 1.67 29.54 -10.57
N LYS A 144 0.33 29.63 -10.60
CA LYS A 144 -0.37 30.91 -10.45
C LYS A 144 -1.36 30.99 -9.29
N ASN A 145 -1.61 29.90 -8.54
CA ASN A 145 -2.43 29.74 -7.32
C ASN A 145 -3.40 28.55 -7.43
N THR A 146 -2.92 27.31 -7.53
CA THR A 146 -3.81 26.14 -7.78
C THR A 146 -3.68 25.00 -6.78
N THR A 147 -3.07 25.24 -5.61
CA THR A 147 -3.09 24.24 -4.54
C THR A 147 -4.48 24.15 -3.87
N CYS A 148 -4.71 23.13 -3.04
CA CYS A 148 -5.95 22.99 -2.29
C CYS A 148 -6.22 24.22 -1.39
N PRO A 149 -7.50 24.52 -1.10
CA PRO A 149 -7.84 25.44 -0.02
C PRO A 149 -7.27 24.97 1.32
N ASN A 150 -6.87 25.93 2.16
CA ASN A 150 -6.41 25.71 3.54
C ASN A 150 -5.18 24.79 3.67
N TRP A 151 -4.35 24.65 2.63
CA TRP A 151 -3.14 23.83 2.69
C TRP A 151 -2.24 24.20 3.89
N GLN A 152 -2.23 25.47 4.30
CA GLN A 152 -1.44 25.96 5.44
C GLN A 152 -1.83 25.32 6.78
N GLU A 153 -3.07 24.84 6.90
CA GLU A 153 -3.58 24.15 8.09
C GLU A 153 -3.25 22.65 8.08
N ARG A 154 -2.66 22.17 6.97
CA ARG A 154 -2.42 20.74 6.69
C ARG A 154 -0.93 20.43 6.54
N THR A 155 -0.05 21.35 6.90
CA THR A 155 1.39 21.21 6.65
C THR A 155 2.14 20.51 7.78
N VAL A 156 3.11 19.70 7.35
CA VAL A 156 4.20 19.21 8.19
C VAL A 156 5.43 20.07 7.96
N LYS A 157 6.07 20.49 9.04
CA LYS A 157 7.29 21.30 9.08
C LYS A 157 8.45 20.53 9.67
N ILE A 158 9.66 20.95 9.31
CA ILE A 158 10.88 20.56 10.05
C ILE A 158 11.26 21.68 11.00
N LYS A 159 11.74 21.34 12.20
CA LYS A 159 12.14 22.33 13.22
C LYS A 159 13.29 23.20 12.75
N ASN A 160 14.30 22.58 12.17
CA ASN A 160 15.46 23.21 11.57
C ASN A 160 16.23 22.19 10.73
N TRP A 161 17.18 22.68 9.94
CA TRP A 161 18.07 21.84 9.12
C TRP A 161 19.52 22.34 9.16
N SER A 162 20.47 21.47 8.84
CA SER A 162 21.88 21.84 8.64
C SER A 162 22.59 20.82 7.75
N TYR A 163 23.72 21.21 7.16
CA TYR A 163 24.64 20.25 6.55
C TYR A 163 25.45 19.56 7.65
N LEU A 164 25.55 18.23 7.55
CA LEU A 164 26.49 17.45 8.36
C LEU A 164 27.94 17.73 7.94
N PRO A 165 28.93 17.47 8.81
CA PRO A 165 30.33 17.53 8.42
C PRO A 165 30.62 16.63 7.22
N ALA A 166 31.23 17.21 6.19
CA ALA A 166 31.45 16.54 4.92
C ALA A 166 32.41 15.34 5.09
N GLY A 167 31.98 14.18 4.58
CA GLY A 167 32.79 12.95 4.52
C GLY A 167 32.82 12.12 5.81
N ASP A 168 32.13 12.52 6.89
CA ASP A 168 32.13 11.76 8.14
C ASP A 168 30.98 10.73 8.19
N ILE A 169 31.34 9.46 7.99
CA ILE A 169 30.42 8.32 8.06
C ILE A 169 29.75 8.23 9.43
N ASN A 170 30.46 8.51 10.52
CA ASN A 170 29.89 8.35 11.86
C ASN A 170 28.88 9.45 12.18
N ASP A 171 29.11 10.68 11.72
CA ASP A 171 28.13 11.76 11.90
C ASP A 171 26.82 11.46 11.14
N ILE A 172 26.91 10.87 9.94
CA ILE A 172 25.74 10.42 9.18
C ILE A 172 25.03 9.27 9.91
N LYS A 173 25.77 8.28 10.43
CA LYS A 173 25.16 7.19 11.21
C LYS A 173 24.48 7.71 12.48
N GLU A 174 25.13 8.62 13.20
CA GLU A 174 24.57 9.25 14.41
C GLU A 174 23.28 10.01 14.07
N ALA A 175 23.27 10.78 12.98
CA ALA A 175 22.07 11.45 12.49
C ALA A 175 20.94 10.46 12.12
N ILE A 176 21.27 9.38 11.41
CA ILE A 176 20.29 8.35 11.03
C ILE A 176 19.60 7.74 12.26
N VAL A 177 20.37 7.42 13.29
CA VAL A 177 19.86 6.74 14.50
C VAL A 177 19.14 7.71 15.42
N ASN A 178 19.67 8.91 15.62
CA ASN A 178 19.19 9.83 16.66
C ASN A 178 18.15 10.84 16.16
N ASN A 179 18.08 11.11 14.86
CA ASN A 179 17.21 12.13 14.30
C ASN A 179 16.22 11.58 13.25
N GLY A 180 16.70 10.76 12.31
CA GLY A 180 15.87 10.27 11.21
C GLY A 180 16.67 10.07 9.93
N PRO A 181 16.02 9.65 8.82
CA PRO A 181 16.71 9.50 7.54
C PRO A 181 17.44 10.77 7.09
N VAL A 182 18.53 10.57 6.36
CA VAL A 182 19.45 11.64 5.95
C VAL A 182 19.36 11.84 4.45
N PRO A 183 18.75 12.94 3.96
CA PRO A 183 18.88 13.34 2.56
C PRO A 183 20.33 13.62 2.20
N ALA A 184 20.77 13.17 1.04
CA ALA A 184 22.15 13.30 0.59
C ALA A 184 22.24 13.42 -0.93
N HIS A 185 23.23 14.16 -1.40
CA HIS A 185 23.54 14.21 -2.83
C HIS A 185 24.64 13.22 -3.17
N LEU A 186 24.51 12.55 -4.32
CA LEU A 186 25.57 11.74 -4.90
C LEU A 186 25.84 12.13 -6.36
N ASN A 187 27.05 11.81 -6.82
CA ASN A 187 27.37 11.81 -8.24
C ASN A 187 26.84 10.54 -8.89
N VAL A 188 25.89 10.69 -9.81
CA VAL A 188 25.41 9.58 -10.63
C VAL A 188 26.38 9.35 -11.77
N TYR A 189 26.97 8.15 -11.80
CA TYR A 189 27.80 7.70 -12.92
C TYR A 189 26.98 6.88 -13.93
N GLU A 190 27.47 6.76 -15.15
CA GLU A 190 26.79 5.99 -16.21
C GLU A 190 26.48 4.55 -15.80
N ASP A 191 27.36 3.90 -15.03
CA ASP A 191 27.17 2.53 -14.56
C ASP A 191 26.09 2.39 -13.48
N PHE A 192 25.89 3.41 -12.64
CA PHE A 192 24.84 3.46 -11.62
C PHE A 192 23.44 3.32 -12.22
N MET A 193 23.25 3.86 -13.43
CA MET A 193 21.98 3.78 -14.16
C MET A 193 21.55 2.34 -14.47
N TYR A 194 22.49 1.40 -14.48
CA TYR A 194 22.27 -0.03 -14.73
C TYR A 194 22.24 -0.88 -13.45
N TYR A 195 22.29 -0.24 -12.27
CA TYR A 195 22.19 -0.93 -10.99
C TYR A 195 20.89 -1.74 -10.91
N SER A 196 21.01 -2.98 -10.44
CA SER A 196 19.88 -3.92 -10.27
C SER A 196 19.97 -4.77 -9.00
N GLY A 197 20.92 -4.45 -8.10
CA GLY A 197 21.14 -5.17 -6.85
C GLY A 197 22.61 -5.23 -6.43
N GLY A 198 22.84 -5.66 -5.18
CA GLY A 198 24.18 -5.74 -4.56
C GLY A 198 24.63 -4.43 -3.92
N VAL A 199 25.89 -4.35 -3.50
CA VAL A 199 26.48 -3.10 -2.99
C VAL A 199 27.18 -2.39 -4.15
N TYR A 200 26.72 -1.19 -4.48
CA TYR A 200 27.29 -0.38 -5.55
C TYR A 200 28.67 0.17 -5.15
N THR A 201 29.60 0.09 -6.10
CA THR A 201 30.90 0.75 -6.14
C THR A 201 31.10 1.20 -7.58
N HIS A 202 31.56 2.41 -7.81
CA HIS A 202 31.77 2.89 -9.17
C HIS A 202 32.88 2.08 -9.87
N LYS A 203 32.62 1.62 -11.10
CA LYS A 203 33.54 0.79 -11.90
C LYS A 203 33.90 1.42 -13.23
N TRP A 204 32.96 2.10 -13.89
CA TRP A 204 33.18 2.69 -15.21
C TRP A 204 32.17 3.80 -15.53
N GLY A 205 32.51 4.60 -16.53
CA GLY A 205 31.65 5.69 -17.01
C GLY A 205 31.99 7.03 -16.36
N GLN A 206 31.54 8.11 -16.99
CA GLN A 206 31.76 9.45 -16.44
C GLN A 206 30.65 9.85 -15.46
N SER A 207 30.90 10.89 -14.66
CA SER A 207 29.84 11.53 -13.88
C SER A 207 28.82 12.14 -14.84
N ALA A 208 27.58 11.72 -14.72
CA ALA A 208 26.47 12.14 -15.58
C ALA A 208 25.71 13.32 -14.98
N ALA A 209 25.48 13.29 -13.65
CA ALA A 209 24.74 14.32 -12.95
C ALA A 209 24.93 14.25 -11.43
N LEU A 210 24.56 15.33 -10.75
CA LEU A 210 24.30 15.34 -9.31
C LEU A 210 22.84 14.93 -9.08
N HIS A 211 22.59 14.10 -8.07
CA HIS A 211 21.27 13.57 -7.75
C HIS A 211 21.07 13.50 -6.24
N CYS A 212 19.87 13.84 -5.76
CA CYS A 212 19.53 13.77 -4.34
C CYS A 212 18.71 12.52 -4.01
N VAL A 213 19.05 11.85 -2.92
CA VAL A 213 18.44 10.61 -2.43
C VAL A 213 18.31 10.64 -0.92
N CYS A 214 17.60 9.68 -0.32
CA CYS A 214 17.44 9.61 1.13
C CYS A 214 18.11 8.34 1.69
N ILE A 215 19.10 8.52 2.56
CA ILE A 215 19.77 7.44 3.28
C ILE A 215 18.86 7.00 4.44
N MET A 216 18.35 5.77 4.36
CA MET A 216 17.36 5.22 5.28
C MET A 216 17.97 4.25 6.32
N GLY A 217 19.28 4.01 6.24
CA GLY A 217 19.94 3.03 7.09
C GLY A 217 21.35 2.70 6.61
N TYR A 218 21.99 1.78 7.31
CA TYR A 218 23.33 1.33 7.02
C TYR A 218 23.62 -0.06 7.58
N GLN A 219 24.68 -0.67 7.06
CA GLN A 219 25.24 -1.92 7.55
C GLN A 219 26.77 -1.80 7.56
N ASP A 220 27.38 -2.00 8.71
CA ASP A 220 28.80 -2.28 8.84
C ASP A 220 29.09 -3.71 8.42
N ASP A 221 30.08 -3.86 7.54
CA ASP A 221 30.47 -5.14 6.95
C ASP A 221 31.98 -5.11 6.65
N GLU A 222 32.74 -5.85 7.45
CA GLU A 222 34.20 -5.96 7.32
C GLU A 222 34.65 -6.63 6.02
N HIS A 223 33.75 -7.34 5.33
CA HIS A 223 34.02 -7.93 4.02
C HIS A 223 33.99 -6.88 2.89
N ILE A 224 33.46 -5.69 3.16
CA ILE A 224 33.47 -4.55 2.24
C ILE A 224 34.67 -3.67 2.57
N LYS A 225 35.48 -3.36 1.56
CA LYS A 225 36.75 -2.62 1.74
C LYS A 225 36.58 -1.28 2.47
N SER A 226 35.46 -0.59 2.27
CA SER A 226 35.16 0.68 2.94
C SER A 226 34.50 0.54 4.31
N GLY A 227 34.31 -0.69 4.80
CA GLY A 227 33.78 -1.01 6.13
C GLY A 227 32.26 -1.17 6.21
N GLY A 228 31.52 -0.98 5.11
CA GLY A 228 30.07 -1.16 5.09
C GLY A 228 29.39 -0.47 3.92
N TYR A 229 28.06 -0.33 3.99
CA TYR A 229 27.23 0.33 2.99
C TYR A 229 26.04 1.09 3.57
N TRP A 230 25.56 2.07 2.80
CA TRP A 230 24.30 2.78 3.02
C TRP A 230 23.13 2.03 2.37
N ILE A 231 21.96 2.09 3.00
CA ILE A 231 20.68 1.61 2.47
C ILE A 231 19.89 2.85 2.06
N VAL A 232 19.58 2.98 0.77
CA VAL A 232 19.15 4.26 0.21
C VAL A 232 17.85 4.10 -0.57
N LYS A 233 16.88 4.98 -0.28
CA LYS A 233 15.63 5.12 -1.04
C LYS A 233 15.88 6.03 -2.22
N ASN A 234 15.60 5.53 -3.43
CA ASN A 234 15.64 6.33 -4.65
C ASN A 234 14.22 6.72 -5.09
N SER A 235 14.14 7.62 -6.07
CA SER A 235 12.92 8.25 -6.59
C SER A 235 12.73 7.96 -8.09
N TRP A 236 13.21 6.81 -8.58
CA TRP A 236 13.08 6.39 -9.99
C TRP A 236 12.02 5.30 -10.21
N GLY A 237 11.18 5.06 -9.20
CA GLY A 237 10.13 4.05 -9.20
C GLY A 237 10.64 2.62 -8.93
N THR A 238 9.70 1.75 -8.60
CA THR A 238 9.96 0.36 -8.15
C THR A 238 10.54 -0.57 -9.22
N ASN A 239 10.58 -0.16 -10.49
CA ASN A 239 11.16 -0.96 -11.58
C ASN A 239 12.68 -0.80 -11.73
N TRP A 240 13.28 0.13 -11.01
CA TRP A 240 14.72 0.40 -11.01
C TRP A 240 15.38 -0.17 -9.77
N GLY A 241 16.64 -0.62 -9.87
CA GLY A 241 17.40 -1.12 -8.73
C GLY A 241 16.76 -2.33 -8.05
N ASP A 242 16.82 -2.33 -6.71
CA ASP A 242 16.20 -3.35 -5.85
C ASP A 242 14.84 -2.83 -5.38
N GLU A 243 13.83 -2.95 -6.25
CA GLU A 243 12.48 -2.43 -6.02
C GLU A 243 12.42 -0.91 -5.71
N GLY A 244 13.31 -0.14 -6.35
CA GLY A 244 13.46 1.30 -6.15
C GLY A 244 14.49 1.69 -5.08
N TRP A 245 15.10 0.71 -4.43
CA TRP A 245 16.16 0.89 -3.45
C TRP A 245 17.53 0.58 -4.05
N PHE A 246 18.58 1.03 -3.37
CA PHE A 246 19.94 0.59 -3.65
C PHE A 246 20.79 0.56 -2.39
N LYS A 247 21.90 -0.19 -2.47
CA LYS A 247 22.97 -0.16 -1.47
C LYS A 247 24.21 0.42 -2.12
N ILE A 248 24.95 1.27 -1.41
CA ILE A 248 26.18 1.90 -1.90
C ILE A 248 27.25 1.81 -0.81
N ALA A 249 28.45 1.37 -1.17
CA ALA A 249 29.54 1.23 -0.21
C ALA A 249 29.91 2.61 0.37
N TYR A 250 30.40 2.66 1.61
CA TYR A 250 30.87 3.92 2.19
C TYR A 250 32.00 4.55 1.37
N GLY A 251 32.02 5.88 1.27
CA GLY A 251 33.01 6.66 0.53
C GLY A 251 32.83 6.65 -0.99
N GLU A 252 31.74 6.09 -1.50
CA GLU A 252 31.44 6.04 -2.93
C GLU A 252 30.55 7.21 -3.38
N ALA A 253 30.76 7.63 -4.63
CA ALA A 253 29.95 8.66 -5.31
C ALA A 253 29.80 10.00 -4.57
N SER A 254 30.70 10.30 -3.61
CA SER A 254 30.66 11.51 -2.79
C SER A 254 29.36 11.67 -1.99
N ILE A 255 28.65 10.57 -1.70
CA ILE A 255 27.35 10.63 -1.03
C ILE A 255 27.44 11.22 0.38
N GLU A 256 28.62 11.13 1.03
CA GLU A 256 28.87 11.69 2.35
C GLU A 256 29.23 13.19 2.35
N GLU A 257 29.43 13.83 1.19
CA GLU A 257 29.93 15.21 1.12
C GLU A 257 28.84 16.27 1.35
N MET A 258 27.60 15.96 0.95
CA MET A 258 26.45 16.89 1.00
C MET A 258 25.23 16.20 1.62
N ALA A 259 25.39 15.72 2.85
CA ALA A 259 24.35 15.13 3.67
C ALA A 259 23.66 16.19 4.56
N LEU A 260 22.34 16.10 4.67
CA LEU A 260 21.50 17.05 5.40
C LEU A 260 20.90 16.39 6.64
N LEU A 261 20.94 17.11 7.76
CA LEU A 261 20.30 16.76 9.01
C LEU A 261 19.00 17.56 9.17
N PHE A 262 17.88 16.88 9.43
CA PHE A 262 16.65 17.49 9.93
C PHE A 262 16.53 17.24 11.43
N GLU A 263 16.29 18.29 12.23
CA GLU A 263 16.34 18.17 13.69
C GLU A 263 15.15 17.40 14.28
N ASP A 264 13.93 17.73 13.84
CA ASP A 264 12.65 17.16 14.29
C ASP A 264 11.53 17.58 13.31
N VAL A 265 10.36 16.93 13.36
CA VAL A 265 9.16 17.28 12.59
C VAL A 265 8.01 17.72 13.50
N TYR A 266 7.18 18.65 13.04
CA TYR A 266 6.00 19.13 13.77
C TYR A 266 4.95 19.70 12.80
N GLY A 267 3.79 20.11 13.29
CA GLY A 267 2.70 20.65 12.48
C GLY A 267 1.48 19.73 12.51
N GLN A 268 0.69 19.75 11.44
CA GLN A 268 -0.51 18.92 11.34
C GLN A 268 -0.17 17.60 10.66
N PHE A 269 -0.17 16.50 11.42
CA PHE A 269 -0.03 15.16 10.86
C PHE A 269 -1.37 14.68 10.27
N GLN A 270 -1.30 13.86 9.22
CA GLN A 270 -2.45 13.43 8.41
C GLN A 270 -3.19 12.25 9.06
N ILE A 271 -3.36 12.33 10.38
CA ILE A 271 -3.98 11.31 11.21
C ILE A 271 -4.88 11.98 12.23
N LEU A 272 -6.11 11.46 12.36
CA LEU A 272 -7.07 11.83 13.39
C LEU A 272 -7.34 10.64 14.30
N TYR A 273 -7.51 10.88 15.58
CA TYR A 273 -7.74 9.84 16.58
C TYR A 273 -9.20 9.79 17.02
N VAL A 274 -9.68 8.59 17.31
CA VAL A 274 -11.01 8.31 17.85
C VAL A 274 -10.88 7.43 19.09
N ASP A 275 -11.57 7.81 20.17
CA ASP A 275 -11.61 7.09 21.44
C ASP A 275 -12.98 7.28 22.10
N ASP A 276 -13.77 6.21 22.28
CA ASP A 276 -15.11 6.27 22.86
C ASP A 276 -15.10 6.56 24.37
N ASP A 277 -13.95 6.33 25.02
CA ASP A 277 -13.70 6.67 26.42
C ASP A 277 -13.33 8.16 26.62
N ASN A 278 -13.16 8.93 25.54
CA ASN A 278 -12.89 10.36 25.68
C ASN A 278 -14.12 11.11 26.23
N THR A 279 -13.95 11.64 27.45
CA THR A 279 -15.01 12.34 28.20
C THR A 279 -14.76 13.84 28.35
N LEU A 280 -13.58 14.35 27.98
CA LEU A 280 -13.20 15.74 28.18
C LEU A 280 -12.77 16.37 26.85
N GLY A 281 -13.42 17.48 26.50
CA GLY A 281 -13.02 18.28 25.35
C GLY A 281 -11.69 19.04 25.58
N PRO A 282 -11.11 19.64 24.54
CA PRO A 282 -11.65 19.72 23.17
C PRO A 282 -11.66 18.35 22.47
N TRP A 283 -12.47 18.22 21.41
CA TRP A 283 -12.51 17.04 20.52
C TRP A 283 -12.00 17.51 19.17
N ASP A 284 -10.69 17.67 19.05
CA ASP A 284 -10.05 18.18 17.84
C ASP A 284 -9.43 17.08 16.97
N GLY A 285 -9.48 15.83 17.44
CA GLY A 285 -8.97 14.67 16.73
C GLY A 285 -7.46 14.47 16.87
N SER A 286 -6.78 15.26 17.69
CA SER A 286 -5.41 14.96 18.11
C SER A 286 -5.37 13.74 19.04
N GLU A 287 -4.18 13.19 19.28
CA GLU A 287 -4.02 12.05 20.18
C GLU A 287 -4.41 12.38 21.63
N GLU A 288 -4.14 13.61 22.08
CA GLU A 288 -4.51 14.09 23.42
C GLU A 288 -6.02 14.37 23.55
N HIS A 289 -6.67 14.70 22.43
CA HIS A 289 -8.04 15.18 22.35
C HIS A 289 -8.83 14.50 21.20
N PRO A 290 -8.93 13.16 21.21
CA PRO A 290 -9.52 12.39 20.12
C PRO A 290 -11.02 12.69 19.96
N TYR A 291 -11.56 12.45 18.77
CA TYR A 291 -13.01 12.43 18.57
C TYR A 291 -13.65 11.26 19.31
N LYS A 292 -14.94 11.37 19.64
CA LYS A 292 -15.64 10.31 20.36
C LYS A 292 -16.23 9.26 19.42
N THR A 293 -16.59 9.67 18.21
CA THR A 293 -17.22 8.79 17.21
C THR A 293 -16.37 8.71 15.96
N ILE A 294 -16.47 7.57 15.27
CA ILE A 294 -15.78 7.37 13.99
C ILE A 294 -16.38 8.31 12.96
N THR A 295 -17.72 8.51 12.96
CA THR A 295 -18.39 9.43 12.04
C THR A 295 -17.82 10.85 12.13
N GLU A 296 -17.66 11.41 13.33
CA GLU A 296 -17.07 12.75 13.52
C GLU A 296 -15.68 12.86 12.90
N ALA A 297 -14.80 11.88 13.14
CA ALA A 297 -13.45 11.89 12.59
C ALA A 297 -13.45 11.77 11.06
N THR A 298 -14.27 10.89 10.49
CA THR A 298 -14.37 10.75 9.02
C THR A 298 -14.95 12.00 8.34
N ASP A 299 -15.87 12.70 9.00
CA ASP A 299 -16.41 13.98 8.53
C ASP A 299 -15.38 15.11 8.57
N LYS A 300 -14.41 15.04 9.48
CA LYS A 300 -13.33 16.04 9.64
C LYS A 300 -12.07 15.71 8.85
N ALA A 301 -11.81 14.44 8.56
CA ALA A 301 -10.66 14.00 7.77
C ALA A 301 -10.64 14.64 6.38
N TYR A 302 -9.45 14.95 5.87
CA TYR A 302 -9.27 15.30 4.46
C TYR A 302 -9.02 14.03 3.62
N GLU A 303 -9.11 14.17 2.28
CA GLU A 303 -8.78 13.08 1.36
C GLU A 303 -7.33 12.62 1.58
N GLY A 304 -7.12 11.30 1.65
CA GLY A 304 -5.83 10.65 1.93
C GLY A 304 -5.48 10.52 3.41
N TRP A 305 -6.21 11.15 4.32
CA TRP A 305 -5.89 11.09 5.75
C TRP A 305 -6.27 9.76 6.40
N THR A 306 -5.63 9.48 7.53
CA THR A 306 -5.93 8.32 8.37
C THR A 306 -6.85 8.71 9.53
N VAL A 307 -7.82 7.85 9.82
CA VAL A 307 -8.61 7.88 11.04
C VAL A 307 -8.21 6.64 11.84
N PHE A 308 -7.50 6.86 12.95
CA PHE A 308 -7.03 5.81 13.85
C PHE A 308 -7.97 5.68 15.05
N VAL A 309 -8.53 4.50 15.24
CA VAL A 309 -9.59 4.22 16.21
C VAL A 309 -9.05 3.32 17.31
N LYS A 310 -9.06 3.83 18.55
CA LYS A 310 -8.61 3.10 19.74
C LYS A 310 -9.54 1.92 20.06
N ASN A 311 -9.09 1.03 20.94
CA ASN A 311 -9.93 -0.06 21.44
C ASN A 311 -11.23 0.48 22.05
N GLY A 312 -12.36 -0.13 21.68
CA GLY A 312 -13.67 0.43 22.02
C GLY A 312 -14.80 -0.23 21.23
N ALA A 313 -16.04 0.03 21.64
CA ALA A 313 -17.22 -0.46 20.94
C ALA A 313 -18.03 0.72 20.38
N TYR A 314 -17.89 0.92 19.08
CA TYR A 314 -18.48 2.03 18.34
C TYR A 314 -19.80 1.57 17.70
N TYR A 315 -20.91 2.05 18.26
CA TYR A 315 -22.26 1.71 17.80
C TYR A 315 -22.72 2.69 16.71
N GLU A 316 -22.31 2.43 15.47
CA GLU A 316 -22.48 3.35 14.35
C GLU A 316 -22.75 2.61 13.03
N ASN A 317 -23.49 3.26 12.14
CA ASN A 317 -23.57 2.86 10.73
C ASN A 317 -22.79 3.91 9.89
N LEU A 318 -21.59 3.55 9.45
CA LEU A 318 -20.64 4.49 8.84
C LEU A 318 -20.91 4.69 7.34
N VAL A 319 -20.75 5.94 6.88
CA VAL A 319 -20.74 6.28 5.45
C VAL A 319 -19.41 6.97 5.12
N ILE A 320 -18.53 6.23 4.45
CA ILE A 320 -17.21 6.71 4.01
C ILE A 320 -17.36 7.33 2.62
N ASN A 321 -17.45 8.66 2.59
CA ASN A 321 -17.61 9.46 1.38
C ASN A 321 -16.34 10.22 0.95
N LYS A 322 -15.20 9.93 1.58
CA LYS A 322 -13.85 10.42 1.26
C LYS A 322 -12.89 9.24 1.12
N THR A 323 -11.83 9.43 0.37
CA THR A 323 -10.67 8.53 0.33
C THR A 323 -9.93 8.67 1.66
N ILE A 324 -10.00 7.66 2.52
CA ILE A 324 -9.33 7.66 3.84
C ILE A 324 -8.77 6.27 4.15
N ASN A 325 -7.79 6.22 5.04
CA ASN A 325 -7.45 5.00 5.76
C ASN A 325 -8.24 4.98 7.08
N LEU A 326 -9.01 3.94 7.32
CA LEU A 326 -9.70 3.71 8.59
C LEU A 326 -9.01 2.54 9.28
N ASP A 327 -8.28 2.82 10.36
CA ASP A 327 -7.42 1.85 11.03
C ASP A 327 -7.85 1.68 12.49
N GLY A 328 -8.16 0.44 12.86
CA GLY A 328 -8.48 0.05 14.23
C GLY A 328 -7.25 -0.47 14.93
N GLU A 329 -7.08 -0.11 16.20
CA GLU A 329 -5.94 -0.47 17.03
C GLU A 329 -5.76 -2.00 17.12
N ASN A 330 -6.85 -2.74 17.31
CA ASN A 330 -6.80 -4.20 17.39
C ASN A 330 -8.14 -4.82 16.98
N PRO A 331 -8.17 -5.73 15.99
CA PRO A 331 -9.42 -6.30 15.50
C PRO A 331 -10.19 -7.12 16.54
N GLN A 332 -9.57 -7.53 17.66
CA GLN A 332 -10.28 -8.24 18.74
C GLN A 332 -11.05 -7.30 19.68
N THR A 333 -10.72 -6.01 19.70
CA THR A 333 -11.18 -5.06 20.73
C THR A 333 -11.64 -3.72 20.18
N THR A 334 -11.31 -3.38 18.94
CA THR A 334 -11.87 -2.23 18.21
C THR A 334 -13.05 -2.71 17.36
N ILE A 335 -14.28 -2.39 17.81
CA ILE A 335 -15.52 -2.95 17.27
C ILE A 335 -16.37 -1.85 16.64
N ILE A 336 -16.81 -2.05 15.40
CA ILE A 336 -17.89 -1.28 14.78
C ILE A 336 -19.14 -2.17 14.77
N ASP A 337 -20.17 -1.76 15.51
CA ASP A 337 -21.39 -2.55 15.73
C ASP A 337 -22.61 -1.84 15.11
N GLY A 338 -23.23 -2.48 14.12
CA GLY A 338 -24.42 -1.96 13.43
C GLY A 338 -25.74 -2.15 14.19
N GLN A 339 -25.72 -2.74 15.39
CA GLN A 339 -26.87 -2.94 16.27
C GLN A 339 -28.05 -3.68 15.62
N ASN A 340 -27.77 -4.60 14.71
CA ASN A 340 -28.75 -5.32 13.90
C ASN A 340 -29.61 -4.42 13.01
N ASN A 341 -29.05 -3.29 12.57
CA ASN A 341 -29.75 -2.30 11.76
C ASN A 341 -28.90 -1.85 10.55
N GLY A 342 -29.42 -2.11 9.35
CA GLY A 342 -28.82 -1.66 8.10
C GLY A 342 -27.41 -2.20 7.82
N LEU A 343 -26.73 -1.60 6.85
CA LEU A 343 -25.31 -1.86 6.61
C LEU A 343 -24.45 -1.24 7.72
N VAL A 344 -23.32 -1.84 8.06
CA VAL A 344 -22.41 -1.31 9.11
C VAL A 344 -21.44 -0.27 8.52
N VAL A 345 -20.76 -0.60 7.42
CA VAL A 345 -19.82 0.34 6.75
C VAL A 345 -20.15 0.46 5.26
N TYR A 346 -20.48 1.68 4.81
CA TYR A 346 -20.73 2.00 3.41
C TYR A 346 -19.59 2.79 2.79
N VAL A 347 -18.94 2.24 1.76
CA VAL A 347 -17.83 2.88 1.07
C VAL A 347 -18.28 3.43 -0.28
N GLN A 348 -18.24 4.76 -0.43
CA GLN A 348 -18.70 5.47 -1.63
C GLN A 348 -17.55 6.03 -2.48
N LYS A 349 -16.32 6.02 -1.97
CA LYS A 349 -15.12 6.49 -2.68
C LYS A 349 -14.15 5.36 -3.01
N PRO A 350 -13.36 5.51 -4.09
CA PRO A 350 -12.23 4.61 -4.35
C PRO A 350 -11.12 4.82 -3.31
N ASP A 351 -10.11 3.95 -3.36
CA ASP A 351 -8.85 4.09 -2.61
C ASP A 351 -8.99 4.16 -1.08
N VAL A 352 -10.14 3.74 -0.54
CA VAL A 352 -10.36 3.58 0.90
C VAL A 352 -9.66 2.33 1.42
N ARG A 353 -9.05 2.43 2.60
CA ARG A 353 -8.49 1.29 3.34
C ARG A 353 -9.24 1.11 4.65
N ILE A 354 -9.55 -0.13 5.01
CA ILE A 354 -10.17 -0.49 6.29
C ILE A 354 -9.33 -1.60 6.90
N SER A 355 -8.80 -1.40 8.10
CA SER A 355 -7.99 -2.40 8.76
C SER A 355 -8.18 -2.46 10.27
N GLY A 356 -7.96 -3.63 10.88
CA GLY A 356 -7.86 -3.75 12.34
C GLY A 356 -9.18 -3.63 13.12
N PHE A 357 -10.33 -3.93 12.50
CA PHE A 357 -11.64 -3.89 13.17
C PHE A 357 -12.28 -5.27 13.33
N THR A 358 -13.08 -5.44 14.37
CA THR A 358 -14.29 -6.29 14.28
C THR A 358 -15.43 -5.44 13.72
N ILE A 359 -16.12 -5.93 12.70
CA ILE A 359 -17.32 -5.30 12.11
C ILE A 359 -18.46 -6.30 12.21
N GLN A 360 -19.53 -5.94 12.90
CA GLN A 360 -20.58 -6.90 13.28
C GLN A 360 -22.01 -6.35 13.33
N ASN A 361 -22.97 -7.26 13.41
CA ASN A 361 -24.38 -7.00 13.66
C ASN A 361 -25.01 -6.08 12.61
N SER A 362 -24.90 -6.42 11.33
CA SER A 362 -25.70 -5.74 10.30
C SER A 362 -27.19 -6.02 10.49
N GLY A 363 -28.04 -5.26 9.82
CA GLY A 363 -29.45 -5.58 9.69
C GLY A 363 -29.72 -6.90 8.96
N SER A 364 -30.99 -7.29 8.97
CA SER A 364 -31.49 -8.54 8.38
C SER A 364 -32.20 -8.34 7.03
N LYS A 365 -32.21 -7.12 6.47
CA LYS A 365 -32.73 -6.92 5.12
C LYS A 365 -31.73 -7.49 4.14
N ARG A 366 -32.26 -7.97 3.01
CA ARG A 366 -31.44 -8.54 1.93
C ARG A 366 -30.31 -7.57 1.54
N LEU A 367 -29.07 -8.04 1.60
CA LEU A 367 -27.83 -7.29 1.29
C LEU A 367 -27.40 -6.25 2.35
N ASP A 368 -28.04 -6.22 3.52
CA ASP A 368 -27.43 -5.57 4.68
C ASP A 368 -26.08 -6.25 4.93
N SER A 369 -25.04 -5.45 5.13
CA SER A 369 -23.66 -5.95 5.05
C SER A 369 -22.78 -5.35 6.12
N GLY A 370 -21.75 -6.11 6.53
CA GLY A 370 -20.67 -5.58 7.36
C GLY A 370 -19.95 -4.45 6.62
N ILE A 371 -19.44 -4.75 5.42
CA ILE A 371 -18.82 -3.75 4.55
C ILE A 371 -19.46 -3.81 3.17
N ARG A 372 -19.81 -2.65 2.61
CA ARG A 372 -20.34 -2.56 1.25
C ARG A 372 -19.68 -1.46 0.43
N THR A 373 -19.39 -1.72 -0.85
CA THR A 373 -18.93 -0.68 -1.80
C THR A 373 -20.04 -0.22 -2.76
N LEU A 374 -20.01 1.07 -3.14
CA LEU A 374 -20.75 1.60 -4.30
C LEU A 374 -19.95 2.72 -4.95
N SER A 375 -18.74 2.40 -5.43
CA SER A 375 -17.89 3.32 -6.19
C SER A 375 -17.74 2.86 -7.64
N LEU A 376 -17.69 3.82 -8.58
CA LEU A 376 -17.46 3.54 -10.00
C LEU A 376 -16.12 2.80 -10.19
N ASN A 377 -15.03 3.30 -9.61
CA ASN A 377 -13.69 2.72 -9.77
C ASN A 377 -13.18 2.16 -8.44
N SER A 378 -14.00 1.36 -7.76
CA SER A 378 -13.68 0.90 -6.41
C SER A 378 -12.32 0.19 -6.33
N ASN A 379 -11.47 0.67 -5.43
CA ASN A 379 -10.16 0.12 -5.08
C ASN A 379 -10.07 -0.02 -3.56
N LEU A 380 -11.09 -0.63 -2.96
CA LEU A 380 -11.17 -0.84 -1.51
C LEU A 380 -10.15 -1.88 -1.08
N ILE A 381 -9.41 -1.60 0.00
CA ILE A 381 -8.58 -2.59 0.70
C ILE A 381 -9.20 -2.88 2.06
N VAL A 382 -9.53 -4.13 2.33
CA VAL A 382 -9.96 -4.61 3.66
C VAL A 382 -8.92 -5.61 4.16
N LYS A 383 -8.27 -5.30 5.28
CA LYS A 383 -7.17 -6.13 5.80
C LYS A 383 -7.23 -6.35 7.31
N ASN A 384 -6.87 -7.55 7.77
CA ASN A 384 -6.73 -7.86 9.20
C ASN A 384 -8.01 -7.61 10.03
N CYS A 385 -9.19 -7.71 9.42
CA CYS A 385 -10.47 -7.51 10.11
C CYS A 385 -11.14 -8.83 10.49
N ILE A 386 -12.06 -8.75 11.46
CA ILE A 386 -13.04 -9.80 11.78
C ILE A 386 -14.40 -9.31 11.32
N ILE A 387 -15.08 -10.03 10.43
CA ILE A 387 -16.40 -9.67 9.93
C ILE A 387 -17.36 -10.79 10.26
N LYS A 388 -18.38 -10.52 11.08
CA LYS A 388 -19.29 -11.54 11.59
C LYS A 388 -20.70 -11.03 11.88
N ASP A 389 -21.63 -11.96 12.03
CA ASP A 389 -23.01 -11.66 12.46
C ASP A 389 -23.71 -10.65 11.51
N CYS A 390 -23.45 -10.76 10.21
CA CYS A 390 -24.07 -9.94 9.15
C CYS A 390 -24.87 -10.82 8.16
N ASP A 391 -25.81 -10.24 7.40
CA ASP A 391 -26.41 -10.97 6.27
C ASP A 391 -25.33 -11.26 5.21
N VAL A 392 -24.66 -10.22 4.71
CA VAL A 392 -23.43 -10.38 3.91
C VAL A 392 -22.24 -9.83 4.69
N GLY A 393 -21.17 -10.61 4.88
CA GLY A 393 -19.96 -10.10 5.55
C GLY A 393 -19.34 -8.93 4.79
N ILE A 394 -18.80 -9.19 3.60
CA ILE A 394 -18.27 -8.16 2.70
C ILE A 394 -18.98 -8.23 1.36
N TYR A 395 -19.63 -7.14 0.96
CA TYR A 395 -20.31 -7.01 -0.32
C TYR A 395 -19.62 -5.99 -1.23
N LEU A 396 -18.93 -6.48 -2.26
CA LEU A 396 -18.30 -5.63 -3.28
C LEU A 396 -19.24 -5.46 -4.47
N ASN A 397 -19.73 -4.25 -4.72
CA ASN A 397 -20.55 -3.96 -5.89
C ASN A 397 -20.18 -2.63 -6.56
N CYS A 398 -20.31 -2.60 -7.88
CA CYS A 398 -20.09 -1.39 -8.66
C CYS A 398 -21.33 -0.46 -8.61
N ALA A 399 -21.10 0.84 -8.79
CA ALA A 399 -22.15 1.85 -8.94
C ALA A 399 -22.75 1.93 -10.35
N ASP A 400 -22.04 1.43 -11.37
CA ASP A 400 -22.45 1.50 -12.77
C ASP A 400 -22.29 0.13 -13.46
N PHE A 401 -23.43 -0.46 -13.81
CA PHE A 401 -23.53 -1.76 -14.45
C PHE A 401 -23.38 -1.69 -15.98
N GLU A 402 -23.46 -0.49 -16.56
CA GLU A 402 -23.42 -0.29 -18.01
C GLU A 402 -21.97 -0.19 -18.51
N THR A 403 -21.11 0.50 -17.76
CA THR A 403 -19.73 0.78 -18.20
C THR A 403 -18.69 -0.26 -17.78
N TYR A 404 -19.03 -1.18 -16.86
CA TYR A 404 -18.11 -2.20 -16.33
C TYR A 404 -16.72 -1.62 -15.99
N PRO A 405 -16.66 -0.59 -15.13
CA PRO A 405 -15.41 0.11 -14.83
C PRO A 405 -14.37 -0.82 -14.20
N GLU A 406 -13.09 -0.48 -14.38
CA GLU A 406 -12.00 -1.23 -13.75
C GLU A 406 -11.98 -0.99 -12.23
N THR A 407 -12.50 -1.95 -11.46
CA THR A 407 -12.28 -2.02 -10.00
C THR A 407 -11.05 -2.87 -9.69
N LYS A 408 -10.47 -2.74 -8.48
CA LYS A 408 -9.27 -3.49 -8.04
C LYS A 408 -9.27 -3.78 -6.53
N ASN A 409 -10.41 -4.23 -5.99
CA ASN A 409 -10.55 -4.40 -4.54
C ASN A 409 -9.68 -5.54 -4.01
N SER A 410 -9.18 -5.39 -2.78
CA SER A 410 -8.34 -6.38 -2.11
C SER A 410 -8.92 -6.74 -0.73
N ILE A 411 -9.21 -8.02 -0.51
CA ILE A 411 -9.68 -8.58 0.76
C ILE A 411 -8.58 -9.52 1.25
N ILE A 412 -7.80 -9.10 2.25
CA ILE A 412 -6.52 -9.74 2.63
C ILE A 412 -6.51 -10.09 4.13
N ASN A 413 -6.15 -11.32 4.48
CA ASN A 413 -5.92 -11.74 5.87
C ASN A 413 -7.07 -11.41 6.84
N ASN A 414 -8.32 -11.54 6.39
CA ASN A 414 -9.50 -11.32 7.22
C ASN A 414 -10.06 -12.64 7.78
N THR A 415 -10.77 -12.53 8.90
CA THR A 415 -11.60 -13.61 9.46
C THR A 415 -13.06 -13.28 9.20
N ILE A 416 -13.72 -14.00 8.30
CA ILE A 416 -15.09 -13.72 7.86
C ILE A 416 -15.97 -14.92 8.23
N LYS A 417 -16.86 -14.76 9.21
CA LYS A 417 -17.56 -15.90 9.79
C LYS A 417 -18.96 -15.59 10.27
N ASP A 418 -19.77 -16.63 10.45
CA ASP A 418 -21.08 -16.49 11.10
C ASP A 418 -22.01 -15.48 10.38
N ASN A 419 -21.90 -15.37 9.05
CA ASN A 419 -22.78 -14.53 8.19
C ASN A 419 -23.74 -15.40 7.36
N SER A 420 -24.72 -14.82 6.66
CA SER A 420 -25.45 -15.60 5.63
C SER A 420 -24.51 -15.94 4.47
N VAL A 421 -23.84 -14.94 3.90
CA VAL A 421 -22.77 -15.09 2.89
C VAL A 421 -21.52 -14.39 3.40
N GLY A 422 -20.36 -15.04 3.30
CA GLY A 422 -19.09 -14.47 3.76
C GLY A 422 -18.65 -13.27 2.91
N ILE A 423 -18.29 -13.54 1.66
CA ILE A 423 -17.95 -12.50 0.66
C ILE A 423 -18.91 -12.63 -0.51
N PHE A 424 -19.51 -11.52 -0.93
CA PHE A 424 -20.29 -11.44 -2.16
C PHE A 424 -19.70 -10.38 -3.10
N THR A 425 -19.54 -10.70 -4.38
CA THR A 425 -19.09 -9.73 -5.38
C THR A 425 -20.07 -9.66 -6.55
N THR A 426 -20.45 -8.46 -6.96
CA THR A 426 -21.32 -8.24 -8.13
C THR A 426 -20.75 -7.17 -9.05
N TRP A 427 -20.53 -7.51 -10.33
CA TRP A 427 -20.11 -6.56 -11.38
C TRP A 427 -18.78 -5.83 -11.12
N VAL A 428 -17.95 -6.37 -10.23
CA VAL A 428 -16.59 -5.88 -9.96
C VAL A 428 -15.54 -6.74 -10.66
N GLN A 429 -14.42 -6.15 -11.04
CA GLN A 429 -13.31 -6.78 -11.75
C GLN A 429 -12.02 -6.77 -10.92
N LYS A 430 -11.05 -7.62 -11.32
CA LYS A 430 -9.65 -7.64 -10.84
C LYS A 430 -9.53 -7.61 -9.31
N ASN A 431 -10.47 -8.26 -8.60
CA ASN A 431 -10.43 -8.32 -7.15
C ASN A 431 -9.42 -9.38 -6.71
N ILE A 432 -8.76 -9.13 -5.59
CA ILE A 432 -7.85 -10.07 -4.94
C ILE A 432 -8.49 -10.47 -3.62
N ILE A 433 -8.78 -11.76 -3.45
CA ILE A 433 -9.26 -12.34 -2.20
C ILE A 433 -8.19 -13.31 -1.74
N GLU A 434 -7.40 -12.94 -0.75
CA GLU A 434 -6.27 -13.74 -0.31
C GLU A 434 -6.04 -13.85 1.20
N GLU A 435 -5.50 -14.99 1.61
CA GLU A 435 -5.10 -15.26 2.99
C GLU A 435 -6.25 -15.18 4.03
N ASN A 436 -7.50 -15.20 3.59
CA ASN A 436 -8.65 -15.08 4.47
C ASN A 436 -9.04 -16.44 5.10
N LYS A 437 -9.62 -16.38 6.30
CA LYS A 437 -10.34 -17.49 6.94
C LYS A 437 -11.84 -17.22 6.81
N ILE A 438 -12.54 -18.01 5.99
CA ILE A 438 -13.95 -17.81 5.66
C ILE A 438 -14.76 -19.04 6.07
N TYR A 439 -15.56 -18.95 7.14
CA TYR A 439 -16.17 -20.14 7.70
C TYR A 439 -17.47 -19.94 8.48
N ASN A 440 -18.22 -21.02 8.70
CA ASN A 440 -19.49 -21.00 9.43
C ASN A 440 -20.53 -20.02 8.84
N ASN A 441 -20.45 -19.71 7.55
CA ASN A 441 -21.50 -18.91 6.92
C ASN A 441 -22.68 -19.81 6.53
N ASN A 442 -23.91 -19.34 6.71
CA ASN A 442 -25.12 -20.15 6.55
C ASN A 442 -25.30 -20.68 5.13
N LEU A 443 -24.89 -19.89 4.13
CA LEU A 443 -24.96 -20.24 2.71
C LEU A 443 -23.55 -20.43 2.15
N HIS A 444 -22.98 -19.39 1.56
CA HIS A 444 -21.74 -19.48 0.80
C HIS A 444 -20.58 -18.83 1.54
N GLY A 445 -19.38 -19.40 1.40
CA GLY A 445 -18.15 -18.75 1.85
C GLY A 445 -17.85 -17.53 0.97
N ILE A 446 -17.67 -17.77 -0.33
CA ILE A 446 -17.50 -16.73 -1.36
C ILE A 446 -18.54 -16.95 -2.45
N GLU A 447 -19.31 -15.91 -2.78
CA GLU A 447 -20.17 -15.85 -3.94
C GLU A 447 -19.70 -14.74 -4.90
N MET A 448 -19.60 -15.07 -6.19
CA MET A 448 -19.23 -14.12 -7.23
C MET A 448 -20.23 -14.16 -8.38
N GLU A 449 -20.80 -13.00 -8.72
CA GLU A 449 -21.74 -12.82 -9.83
C GLU A 449 -21.23 -11.74 -10.78
N ALA A 450 -21.15 -12.06 -12.08
CA ALA A 450 -20.72 -11.12 -13.12
C ALA A 450 -19.37 -10.41 -12.83
N SER A 451 -18.47 -11.07 -12.09
CA SER A 451 -17.20 -10.52 -11.64
C SER A 451 -16.00 -11.19 -12.29
N LYS A 452 -15.17 -10.42 -13.01
CA LYS A 452 -14.16 -10.97 -13.93
C LYS A 452 -12.73 -10.74 -13.47
N TYR A 453 -11.81 -11.55 -14.00
CA TYR A 453 -10.35 -11.39 -13.83
C TYR A 453 -9.90 -11.33 -12.37
N SER A 454 -10.67 -11.93 -11.46
CA SER A 454 -10.37 -11.89 -10.02
C SER A 454 -9.45 -13.06 -9.65
N ILE A 455 -8.74 -12.91 -8.54
CA ILE A 455 -7.84 -13.91 -7.99
C ILE A 455 -8.34 -14.27 -6.60
N ILE A 456 -8.65 -15.55 -6.37
CA ILE A 456 -8.96 -16.12 -5.06
C ILE A 456 -7.80 -17.04 -4.71
N GLN A 457 -6.96 -16.66 -3.74
CA GLN A 457 -5.77 -17.45 -3.42
C GLN A 457 -5.40 -17.58 -1.95
N ASN A 458 -4.77 -18.69 -1.57
CA ASN A 458 -4.25 -18.91 -0.20
C ASN A 458 -5.32 -18.79 0.91
N ASN A 459 -6.62 -18.93 0.60
CA ASN A 459 -7.69 -18.82 1.59
C ASN A 459 -7.97 -20.16 2.26
N LYS A 460 -8.47 -20.11 3.51
CA LYS A 460 -9.06 -21.24 4.24
C LYS A 460 -10.57 -21.06 4.29
N ILE A 461 -11.30 -21.83 3.48
CA ILE A 461 -12.75 -21.70 3.28
C ILE A 461 -13.44 -22.97 3.76
N TYR A 462 -14.15 -22.93 4.89
CA TYR A 462 -14.62 -24.17 5.51
C TYR A 462 -15.91 -24.07 6.31
N ASN A 463 -16.61 -25.19 6.48
CA ASN A 463 -17.84 -25.27 7.28
C ASN A 463 -18.93 -24.26 6.85
N ASN A 464 -19.03 -23.94 5.56
CA ASN A 464 -20.14 -23.11 5.06
C ASN A 464 -21.31 -24.02 4.65
N GLY A 465 -22.54 -23.59 4.92
CA GLY A 465 -23.72 -24.45 4.84
C GLY A 465 -24.00 -25.00 3.44
N GLU A 466 -23.73 -24.22 2.39
CA GLU A 466 -23.95 -24.61 1.00
C GLU A 466 -22.64 -24.77 0.22
N VAL A 467 -22.03 -23.67 -0.22
CA VAL A 467 -20.90 -23.74 -1.17
C VAL A 467 -19.70 -22.99 -0.61
N GLY A 468 -18.52 -23.61 -0.61
CA GLY A 468 -17.29 -22.93 -0.24
C GLY A 468 -17.03 -21.72 -1.16
N VAL A 469 -16.94 -21.99 -2.47
CA VAL A 469 -16.78 -20.97 -3.51
C VAL A 469 -17.83 -21.17 -4.61
N TYR A 470 -18.72 -20.19 -4.78
CA TYR A 470 -19.74 -20.17 -5.82
C TYR A 470 -19.46 -19.05 -6.84
N ILE A 471 -19.15 -19.42 -8.08
CA ILE A 471 -18.88 -18.47 -9.16
C ILE A 471 -19.97 -18.60 -10.22
N HIS A 472 -20.66 -17.50 -10.54
CA HIS A 472 -21.74 -17.49 -11.51
C HIS A 472 -21.89 -16.20 -12.32
N GLY A 473 -22.85 -16.18 -13.25
CA GLY A 473 -23.24 -14.95 -13.96
C GLY A 473 -22.20 -14.36 -14.92
N GLY A 474 -21.32 -15.18 -15.51
CA GLY A 474 -20.27 -14.67 -16.42
C GLY A 474 -19.05 -14.09 -15.70
N SER A 475 -18.72 -14.66 -14.53
CA SER A 475 -17.54 -14.30 -13.72
C SER A 475 -16.23 -14.87 -14.30
N ASP A 476 -16.01 -14.58 -15.57
CA ASP A 476 -15.01 -15.21 -16.44
C ASP A 476 -13.57 -14.90 -16.03
N GLU A 477 -12.66 -15.80 -16.42
CA GLU A 477 -11.21 -15.61 -16.27
C GLU A 477 -10.75 -15.42 -14.82
N THR A 478 -11.53 -15.95 -13.88
CA THR A 478 -11.18 -16.00 -12.45
C THR A 478 -10.14 -17.08 -12.17
N GLU A 479 -9.13 -16.76 -11.36
CA GLU A 479 -8.10 -17.69 -10.90
C GLU A 479 -8.36 -18.10 -9.45
N ILE A 480 -8.46 -19.41 -9.20
CA ILE A 480 -8.65 -20.02 -7.88
C ILE A 480 -7.40 -20.85 -7.59
N LEU A 481 -6.53 -20.34 -6.73
CA LEU A 481 -5.17 -20.86 -6.56
C LEU A 481 -4.85 -21.17 -5.11
N LYS A 482 -4.31 -22.35 -4.80
CA LYS A 482 -3.72 -22.63 -3.46
C LYS A 482 -4.68 -22.46 -2.27
N ASN A 483 -6.00 -22.57 -2.50
CA ASN A 483 -6.98 -22.47 -1.42
C ASN A 483 -7.19 -23.82 -0.75
N ARG A 484 -7.46 -23.81 0.56
CA ARG A 484 -8.01 -24.95 1.28
C ARG A 484 -9.52 -24.78 1.40
N ILE A 485 -10.28 -25.65 0.73
CA ILE A 485 -11.75 -25.61 0.70
C ILE A 485 -12.28 -26.91 1.30
N SER A 486 -12.89 -26.84 2.49
CA SER A 486 -13.23 -28.06 3.24
C SER A 486 -14.55 -28.05 4.01
N ASN A 487 -15.18 -29.22 4.19
CA ASN A 487 -16.40 -29.38 4.99
C ASN A 487 -17.58 -28.49 4.55
N ASN A 488 -17.74 -28.27 3.24
CA ASN A 488 -18.92 -27.58 2.69
C ASN A 488 -19.85 -28.60 2.02
N SER A 489 -21.14 -28.27 1.85
CA SER A 489 -22.05 -29.14 1.07
C SER A 489 -21.57 -29.28 -0.39
N GLN A 490 -20.95 -28.24 -0.94
CA GLN A 490 -20.14 -28.32 -2.14
C GLN A 490 -18.89 -27.43 -2.00
N GLY A 491 -17.70 -27.95 -2.34
CA GLY A 491 -16.47 -27.17 -2.24
C GLY A 491 -16.46 -25.99 -3.23
N LEU A 492 -16.58 -26.30 -4.53
CA LEU A 492 -16.62 -25.31 -5.60
C LEU A 492 -17.73 -25.60 -6.61
N ILE A 493 -18.45 -24.57 -7.04
CA ILE A 493 -19.31 -24.65 -8.22
C ILE A 493 -19.08 -23.45 -9.15
N ILE A 494 -18.89 -23.75 -10.44
CA ILE A 494 -18.72 -22.75 -11.49
C ILE A 494 -19.92 -22.83 -12.44
N LYS A 495 -20.70 -21.76 -12.54
CA LYS A 495 -21.95 -21.71 -13.29
C LYS A 495 -21.91 -20.59 -14.33
N GLU A 496 -22.36 -20.84 -15.56
CA GLU A 496 -22.46 -19.81 -16.61
C GLU A 496 -21.18 -18.97 -16.79
N THR A 497 -20.01 -19.60 -16.59
CA THR A 497 -18.72 -18.92 -16.52
C THR A 497 -17.69 -19.68 -17.36
N LYS A 498 -16.73 -18.96 -17.94
CA LYS A 498 -15.70 -19.55 -18.80
C LYS A 498 -14.28 -19.18 -18.40
N ASN A 499 -13.35 -20.02 -18.85
CA ASN A 499 -11.91 -19.78 -18.84
C ASN A 499 -11.31 -19.57 -17.43
N CYS A 500 -11.94 -20.11 -16.38
CA CYS A 500 -11.38 -20.07 -15.03
C CYS A 500 -10.17 -21.01 -14.92
N LYS A 501 -9.22 -20.66 -14.04
CA LYS A 501 -8.06 -21.50 -13.70
C LYS A 501 -8.19 -21.97 -12.26
N ILE A 502 -8.31 -23.27 -12.06
CA ILE A 502 -8.47 -23.90 -10.74
C ILE A 502 -7.25 -24.79 -10.51
N LYS A 503 -6.28 -24.27 -9.76
CA LYS A 503 -4.98 -24.93 -9.62
C LYS A 503 -4.46 -24.95 -8.20
N TYR A 504 -3.77 -26.04 -7.85
CA TYR A 504 -3.08 -26.16 -6.56
C TYR A 504 -4.00 -26.05 -5.33
N ASN A 505 -5.32 -26.24 -5.48
CA ASN A 505 -6.25 -26.16 -4.34
C ASN A 505 -6.37 -27.49 -3.63
N ASN A 506 -6.70 -27.44 -2.34
CA ASN A 506 -7.00 -28.58 -1.50
C ASN A 506 -8.52 -28.67 -1.26
N PHE A 507 -9.19 -29.61 -1.93
CA PHE A 507 -10.62 -29.93 -1.72
C PHE A 507 -10.74 -31.10 -0.74
N ILE A 508 -11.23 -30.82 0.47
CA ILE A 508 -11.16 -31.78 1.61
C ILE A 508 -12.54 -31.97 2.25
N ASP A 509 -13.03 -33.20 2.32
CA ASP A 509 -14.22 -33.57 3.08
C ASP A 509 -15.49 -32.73 2.77
N ASN A 510 -15.59 -32.20 1.55
CA ASN A 510 -16.84 -31.60 1.06
C ASN A 510 -17.78 -32.72 0.60
N THR A 511 -19.09 -32.58 0.84
CA THR A 511 -20.08 -33.57 0.37
C THR A 511 -20.02 -33.74 -1.16
N LYS A 512 -19.74 -32.66 -1.88
CA LYS A 512 -19.31 -32.67 -3.29
C LYS A 512 -18.07 -31.82 -3.44
N GLN A 513 -16.95 -32.35 -3.94
CA GLN A 513 -15.72 -31.56 -4.02
C GLN A 513 -15.82 -30.36 -4.97
N ALA A 514 -16.20 -30.61 -6.23
CA ALA A 514 -16.35 -29.57 -7.22
C ALA A 514 -17.32 -29.97 -8.35
N GLY A 515 -17.86 -28.97 -9.04
CA GLY A 515 -18.70 -29.17 -10.21
C GLY A 515 -18.81 -27.92 -11.08
N PHE A 516 -19.41 -28.07 -12.25
CA PHE A 516 -19.68 -26.94 -13.14
C PHE A 516 -21.02 -27.06 -13.85
N VAL A 517 -21.63 -25.93 -14.21
CA VAL A 517 -22.95 -25.86 -14.86
C VAL A 517 -22.89 -24.83 -15.98
N ARG A 518 -23.31 -25.20 -17.18
CA ARG A 518 -23.30 -24.33 -18.38
C ARG A 518 -21.99 -23.56 -18.56
N SER A 519 -20.86 -24.20 -18.26
CA SER A 519 -19.54 -23.56 -18.17
C SER A 519 -18.54 -24.27 -19.07
N ARG A 520 -17.54 -23.54 -19.60
CA ARG A 520 -16.59 -24.08 -20.60
C ARG A 520 -15.20 -23.47 -20.49
N GLY A 521 -14.18 -24.16 -21.00
CA GLY A 521 -12.81 -23.64 -21.05
C GLY A 521 -12.09 -23.58 -19.70
N ASN A 522 -12.73 -24.07 -18.62
CA ASN A 522 -12.13 -24.09 -17.29
C ASN A 522 -11.01 -25.13 -17.21
N ILE A 523 -9.88 -24.72 -16.65
CA ILE A 523 -8.68 -25.54 -16.51
C ILE A 523 -8.54 -25.99 -15.05
N TRP A 524 -8.47 -27.30 -14.85
CA TRP A 524 -8.23 -27.93 -13.55
C TRP A 524 -6.86 -28.60 -13.59
N ASP A 525 -5.99 -28.27 -12.65
CA ASP A 525 -4.62 -28.79 -12.66
C ASP A 525 -3.99 -28.79 -11.27
N LYS A 526 -3.45 -29.95 -10.85
CA LYS A 526 -2.70 -30.09 -9.60
C LYS A 526 -3.50 -29.73 -8.35
N ASN A 527 -4.81 -29.98 -8.35
CA ASN A 527 -5.60 -29.90 -7.13
C ASN A 527 -5.51 -31.22 -6.35
N TYR A 528 -5.53 -31.13 -5.03
CA TYR A 528 -5.67 -32.27 -4.13
C TYR A 528 -7.17 -32.51 -3.85
N TRP A 529 -7.57 -33.79 -3.86
CA TRP A 529 -8.95 -34.23 -3.67
C TRP A 529 -8.98 -35.32 -2.61
N SER A 530 -9.55 -35.04 -1.43
CA SER A 530 -9.54 -36.00 -0.29
C SER A 530 -10.23 -37.34 -0.56
N ASP A 531 -11.12 -37.39 -1.55
CA ASP A 531 -11.86 -38.58 -1.99
C ASP A 531 -11.21 -39.29 -3.19
N TRP A 532 -9.98 -38.90 -3.58
CA TRP A 532 -9.27 -39.45 -4.73
C TRP A 532 -7.84 -39.88 -4.40
N ASN A 533 -7.61 -41.20 -4.40
CA ASN A 533 -6.31 -41.81 -4.12
C ASN A 533 -5.70 -42.54 -5.34
N LYS A 534 -6.11 -42.15 -6.56
CA LYS A 534 -5.73 -42.85 -7.81
C LYS A 534 -4.69 -42.05 -8.60
N ILE A 535 -3.92 -42.75 -9.44
CA ILE A 535 -2.89 -42.18 -10.33
C ILE A 535 -3.50 -41.63 -11.64
N CYS A 536 -4.83 -41.65 -11.79
CA CYS A 536 -5.53 -41.19 -12.99
C CYS A 536 -6.19 -39.81 -12.79
N PRO A 537 -6.53 -39.11 -13.89
CA PRO A 537 -7.22 -37.82 -13.83
C PRO A 537 -8.49 -37.85 -12.97
N TYR A 538 -8.72 -36.80 -12.18
CA TYR A 538 -9.94 -36.66 -11.38
C TYR A 538 -11.10 -36.17 -12.28
N PRO A 539 -12.23 -36.89 -12.39
CA PRO A 539 -13.36 -36.46 -13.19
C PRO A 539 -14.19 -35.39 -12.47
N ILE A 540 -14.27 -34.19 -13.04
CA ILE A 540 -15.21 -33.15 -12.61
C ILE A 540 -16.47 -33.29 -13.46
N ARG A 541 -17.61 -33.54 -12.81
CA ARG A 541 -18.91 -33.68 -13.49
C ARG A 541 -19.64 -32.35 -13.55
N GLY A 542 -20.39 -32.15 -14.62
CA GLY A 542 -21.14 -30.91 -14.81
C GLY A 542 -22.04 -30.90 -16.02
N SER A 543 -22.43 -29.70 -16.45
CA SER A 543 -23.15 -29.49 -17.70
C SER A 543 -22.50 -28.40 -18.55
N ILE A 544 -22.70 -28.51 -19.86
CA ILE A 544 -22.30 -27.51 -20.84
C ILE A 544 -23.51 -26.97 -21.60
N ASN A 545 -23.34 -25.78 -22.17
CA ASN A 545 -24.26 -25.13 -23.11
C ASN A 545 -25.60 -24.73 -22.46
N LEU A 546 -26.43 -23.98 -23.18
CA LEU A 546 -27.74 -23.54 -22.66
C LEU A 546 -28.72 -24.70 -22.41
N TRP A 547 -28.50 -25.85 -23.04
CA TRP A 547 -29.34 -27.05 -22.92
C TRP A 547 -29.00 -27.96 -21.74
N ASN A 548 -28.07 -27.57 -20.86
CA ASN A 548 -27.60 -28.39 -19.73
C ASN A 548 -27.15 -29.81 -20.13
N LEU A 549 -26.48 -29.95 -21.27
CA LEU A 549 -25.95 -31.25 -21.70
C LEU A 549 -24.94 -31.73 -20.67
N SER A 550 -25.15 -32.95 -20.15
CA SER A 550 -24.22 -33.56 -19.19
C SER A 550 -22.82 -33.67 -19.80
N TRP A 551 -21.80 -33.31 -19.03
CA TRP A 551 -20.41 -33.27 -19.48
C TRP A 551 -19.45 -33.63 -18.35
N ILE A 552 -18.23 -34.00 -18.74
CA ILE A 552 -17.14 -34.31 -17.82
C ILE A 552 -15.91 -33.51 -18.24
N ASN A 553 -15.31 -32.82 -17.28
CA ASN A 553 -13.98 -32.22 -17.38
C ASN A 553 -13.02 -33.00 -16.47
N PHE A 554 -11.72 -32.76 -16.57
CA PHE A 554 -10.71 -33.50 -15.81
C PHE A 554 -9.69 -32.56 -15.18
N ASP A 555 -9.32 -32.84 -13.93
CA ASP A 555 -8.01 -32.47 -13.42
C ASP A 555 -7.03 -33.52 -13.91
N TRP A 556 -6.21 -33.15 -14.88
CA TRP A 556 -5.32 -34.10 -15.57
C TRP A 556 -4.13 -34.53 -14.71
N ARG A 557 -3.79 -33.76 -13.67
CA ARG A 557 -2.60 -34.00 -12.84
C ARG A 557 -2.95 -33.78 -11.36
N PRO A 558 -3.90 -34.54 -10.77
CA PRO A 558 -4.27 -34.35 -9.38
C PRO A 558 -3.06 -34.54 -8.45
N SER A 559 -2.99 -33.75 -7.39
CA SER A 559 -1.94 -33.87 -6.36
C SER A 559 -2.20 -35.08 -5.46
N PHE A 560 -1.15 -35.78 -5.06
CA PHE A 560 -1.22 -36.94 -4.16
C PHE A 560 -1.25 -36.57 -2.67
N SER A 561 -0.85 -35.33 -2.34
CA SER A 561 -0.87 -34.81 -0.98
C SER A 561 -1.46 -33.40 -0.97
N SER A 562 -2.01 -33.00 0.18
CA SER A 562 -2.39 -31.61 0.39
C SER A 562 -1.17 -30.71 0.20
N ILE A 563 -1.35 -29.64 -0.56
CA ILE A 563 -0.33 -28.66 -0.91
C ILE A 563 -0.21 -27.61 0.18
#